data_AF-A0A928XH53-F1
#
_entry.id   AF-A0A928XH53-F1
#
_cell.length_a   1.000
_cell.length_b   1.000
_cell.length_c   1.000
_cell.angle_alpha   90.00
_cell.angle_beta   90.00
_cell.angle_gamma   90.00
#
_symmetry.space_group_name_H-M   'P 1'
#
loop_
_entity.id
_entity.type
_entity.pdbx_description
1 polymer ?
#
loop_
_entity_poly.entity_id
_entity_poly.type
_entity_poly.pdbx_seq_one_letter_code
_entity_poly.pdbx_strand_id
1 'polypeptide(L)'
;MTGLLLLVSLACSSLPFRAAPEESSLPPTRTPLPTFTPTVQTEIAISIPPTPTDTPPPPPPTDTPVPPPTEPPVAEAVPTDTPVPPPTEAPAAPPPAEAPPPAEAPPPPAAPAEPQAQNGVLAKISFRDGKNTYAVGEKVFVKIEATNVEGGIKPFGILGLTPDTGNFQTSWDNSQLEGGKPFTHEDGLAFTTPGNHKLWLSICFSTKDECQGPNGNWVRFEPGLDVIVQ
;
A
#
# COMPACT_ATOMS: atom_id res chain seq x y z
N MET A 1 66.15 -7.49 -32.58
CA MET A 1 65.83 -6.27 -31.81
C MET A 1 64.80 -6.64 -30.77
N THR A 2 65.20 -6.42 -29.54
CA THR A 2 64.71 -7.05 -28.31
C THR A 2 63.90 -6.02 -27.54
N GLY A 3 62.80 -6.43 -26.91
CA GLY A 3 62.14 -5.63 -25.87
C GLY A 3 60.64 -5.87 -25.87
N LEU A 4 59.95 -5.91 -24.73
CA LEU A 4 60.35 -5.89 -23.33
C LEU A 4 59.11 -6.43 -22.61
N LEU A 5 59.21 -7.62 -22.02
CA LEU A 5 58.12 -8.26 -21.30
C LEU A 5 57.99 -7.57 -19.93
N LEU A 6 56.90 -6.85 -19.69
CA LEU A 6 56.61 -6.20 -18.41
C LEU A 6 55.81 -7.18 -17.53
N LEU A 7 56.53 -7.95 -16.71
CA LEU A 7 55.99 -8.81 -15.66
C LEU A 7 55.64 -7.95 -14.45
N VAL A 8 54.36 -7.65 -14.27
CA VAL A 8 53.83 -7.02 -13.05
C VAL A 8 53.53 -8.13 -12.04
N SER A 9 54.45 -8.32 -11.10
CA SER A 9 54.27 -9.20 -9.94
C SER A 9 53.27 -8.59 -8.96
N LEU A 10 52.03 -9.08 -8.97
CA LEU A 10 51.05 -8.79 -7.94
C LEU A 10 51.33 -9.69 -6.72
N ALA A 11 51.87 -9.10 -5.66
CA ALA A 11 52.08 -9.76 -4.39
C ALA A 11 50.73 -10.08 -3.73
N CYS A 12 50.44 -11.37 -3.55
CA CYS A 12 49.37 -11.86 -2.70
C CYS A 12 49.70 -11.56 -1.23
N SER A 13 49.21 -10.45 -0.72
CA SER A 13 49.13 -10.20 0.72
C SER A 13 48.00 -11.04 1.31
N SER A 14 48.34 -12.19 1.87
CA SER A 14 47.46 -13.04 2.67
C SER A 14 47.12 -12.33 3.99
N LEU A 15 45.95 -11.68 4.04
CA LEU A 15 45.38 -11.16 5.27
C LEU A 15 44.77 -12.30 6.10
N PRO A 16 44.88 -12.26 7.45
CA PRO A 16 44.25 -13.24 8.31
C PRO A 16 42.72 -13.12 8.22
N PHE A 17 42.09 -14.22 7.85
CA PHE A 17 40.64 -14.40 7.79
C PHE A 17 40.06 -14.24 9.20
N ARG A 18 39.51 -13.06 9.49
CA ARG A 18 38.76 -12.80 10.72
C ARG A 18 37.39 -13.43 10.53
N ALA A 19 37.15 -14.56 11.20
CA ALA A 19 35.85 -15.21 11.25
C ALA A 19 34.79 -14.18 11.68
N ALA A 20 33.87 -13.87 10.77
CA ALA A 20 32.70 -13.06 11.07
C ALA A 20 31.82 -13.86 12.05
N PRO A 21 31.14 -13.19 13.00
CA PRO A 21 30.15 -13.85 13.84
C PRO A 21 29.07 -14.46 12.94
N GLU A 22 28.70 -15.71 13.22
CA GLU A 22 27.54 -16.38 12.64
C GLU A 22 26.31 -15.47 12.79
N GLU A 23 25.97 -14.77 11.71
CA GLU A 23 24.68 -14.12 11.57
C GLU A 23 23.66 -15.24 11.51
N SER A 24 22.96 -15.42 12.64
CA SER A 24 21.84 -16.35 12.78
C SER A 24 20.79 -15.96 11.75
N SER A 25 20.86 -16.61 10.59
CA SER A 25 19.92 -16.44 9.48
C SER A 25 18.56 -16.92 9.95
N LEU A 26 17.71 -15.98 10.37
CA LEU A 26 16.31 -16.28 10.64
C LEU A 26 15.69 -16.78 9.33
N PRO A 27 14.99 -17.93 9.35
CA PRO A 27 14.34 -18.44 8.15
C PRO A 27 13.38 -17.38 7.61
N PRO A 28 13.27 -17.23 6.27
CA PRO A 28 12.38 -16.25 5.67
C PRO A 28 10.96 -16.46 6.21
N THR A 29 10.42 -15.44 6.87
CA THR A 29 9.03 -15.44 7.32
C THR A 29 8.16 -15.42 6.07
N ARG A 30 7.55 -16.57 5.75
CA ARG A 30 6.57 -16.68 4.67
C ARG A 30 5.35 -15.86 5.05
N THR A 31 5.22 -14.66 4.51
CA THR A 31 3.97 -13.89 4.57
C THR A 31 2.89 -14.72 3.88
N PRO A 32 1.72 -14.96 4.52
CA PRO A 32 0.63 -15.69 3.90
C PRO A 32 0.22 -15.00 2.60
N LEU A 33 0.17 -15.79 1.52
CA LEU A 33 -0.20 -15.35 0.18
C LEU A 33 -1.60 -14.73 0.23
N PRO A 34 -1.87 -13.60 -0.44
CA PRO A 34 -3.23 -13.10 -0.58
C PRO A 34 -4.07 -14.20 -1.25
N THR A 35 -5.14 -14.63 -0.58
CA THR A 35 -6.10 -15.56 -1.16
C THR A 35 -6.84 -14.80 -2.25
N PHE A 36 -6.42 -14.99 -3.50
CA PHE A 36 -7.19 -14.54 -4.65
C PHE A 36 -8.49 -15.32 -4.67
N THR A 37 -9.60 -14.65 -4.31
CA THR A 37 -10.92 -15.19 -4.61
C THR A 37 -11.07 -15.05 -6.12
N PRO A 38 -11.21 -16.15 -6.88
CA PRO A 38 -11.38 -16.05 -8.32
C PRO A 38 -12.64 -15.24 -8.57
N THR A 39 -12.46 -14.03 -9.12
CA THR A 39 -13.59 -13.31 -9.68
C THR A 39 -14.02 -14.13 -10.88
N VAL A 40 -15.16 -14.80 -10.77
CA VAL A 40 -15.78 -15.51 -11.88
C VAL A 40 -15.85 -14.51 -13.03
N GLN A 41 -15.00 -14.69 -14.04
CA GLN A 41 -15.15 -14.00 -15.31
C GLN A 41 -16.49 -14.45 -15.83
N THR A 42 -17.48 -13.57 -15.69
CA THR A 42 -18.73 -13.71 -16.43
C THR A 42 -18.30 -13.61 -17.88
N GLU A 43 -18.30 -14.76 -18.56
CA GLU A 43 -18.09 -14.86 -19.99
C GLU A 43 -19.12 -13.92 -20.62
N ILE A 44 -18.65 -12.77 -21.08
CA ILE A 44 -19.48 -11.82 -21.81
C ILE A 44 -19.73 -12.52 -23.13
N ALA A 45 -20.82 -13.28 -23.21
CA ALA A 45 -21.37 -13.74 -24.46
C ALA A 45 -21.41 -12.53 -25.38
N ILE A 46 -20.68 -12.60 -26.50
CA ILE A 46 -20.70 -11.59 -27.54
C ILE A 46 -22.12 -11.62 -28.12
N SER A 47 -22.99 -10.86 -27.47
CA SER A 47 -24.36 -10.66 -27.91
C SER A 47 -24.27 -9.84 -29.18
N ILE A 48 -24.56 -10.51 -30.30
CA ILE A 48 -24.75 -9.88 -31.59
C ILE A 48 -25.71 -8.70 -31.34
N PRO A 49 -25.36 -7.45 -31.71
CA PRO A 49 -26.21 -6.31 -31.42
C PRO A 49 -27.60 -6.60 -32.00
N PRO A 50 -28.66 -6.61 -31.18
CA PRO A 50 -30.00 -6.84 -31.70
C PRO A 50 -30.29 -5.75 -32.72
N THR A 51 -30.86 -6.15 -33.86
CA THR A 51 -31.45 -5.22 -34.83
C THR A 51 -32.25 -4.17 -34.06
N PRO A 52 -32.05 -2.85 -34.31
CA PRO A 52 -32.73 -1.81 -33.56
C PRO A 52 -34.23 -2.04 -33.67
N THR A 53 -34.80 -2.58 -32.60
CA THR A 53 -36.23 -2.74 -32.46
C THR A 53 -36.75 -1.36 -32.09
N ASP A 54 -37.61 -0.81 -32.94
CA ASP A 54 -38.36 0.43 -32.67
C ASP A 54 -38.91 0.36 -31.25
N THR A 55 -38.21 1.02 -30.33
CA THR A 55 -38.57 1.03 -28.93
C THR A 55 -39.64 2.10 -28.80
N PRO A 56 -40.86 1.75 -28.37
CA PRO A 56 -41.91 2.74 -28.17
C PRO A 56 -41.41 3.84 -27.22
N PRO A 57 -41.83 5.10 -27.43
CA PRO A 57 -41.43 6.20 -26.58
C PRO A 57 -41.74 5.87 -25.11
N PRO A 58 -40.84 6.22 -24.18
CA PRO A 58 -41.04 5.94 -22.77
C PRO A 58 -42.38 6.54 -22.31
N PRO A 59 -43.13 5.84 -21.43
CA PRO A 59 -44.36 6.38 -20.88
C PRO A 59 -44.07 7.69 -20.13
N PRO A 60 -45.04 8.61 -20.09
CA PRO A 60 -44.89 9.84 -19.31
C PRO A 60 -44.55 9.51 -17.85
N PRO A 61 -43.78 10.37 -17.17
CA PRO A 61 -43.44 10.17 -15.77
C PRO A 61 -44.72 9.97 -14.96
N THR A 62 -44.81 8.84 -14.28
CA THR A 62 -45.89 8.58 -13.33
C THR A 62 -45.63 9.47 -12.12
N ASP A 63 -46.62 10.26 -11.71
CA ASP A 63 -46.56 11.11 -10.52
C ASP A 63 -46.17 10.27 -9.31
N THR A 64 -44.92 10.42 -8.87
CA THR A 64 -44.44 9.81 -7.63
C THR A 64 -45.22 10.43 -6.47
N PRO A 65 -45.91 9.61 -5.64
CA PRO A 65 -46.67 10.13 -4.52
C PRO A 65 -45.74 10.90 -3.57
N VAL A 66 -46.15 12.13 -3.26
CA VAL A 66 -45.48 13.00 -2.29
C VAL A 66 -45.46 12.27 -0.94
N PRO A 67 -44.30 12.14 -0.28
CA PRO A 67 -44.23 11.50 1.03
C PRO A 67 -45.09 12.27 2.05
N PRO A 68 -45.75 11.55 2.99
CA PRO A 68 -46.54 12.19 4.04
C PRO A 68 -45.66 13.10 4.91
N PRO A 69 -46.23 14.17 5.49
CA PRO A 69 -45.51 15.09 6.34
C PRO A 69 -44.90 14.37 7.55
N THR A 70 -43.58 14.50 7.70
CA THR A 70 -42.82 14.03 8.87
C THR A 70 -43.33 14.73 10.13
N GLU A 71 -43.72 13.94 11.13
CA GLU A 71 -44.15 14.44 12.44
C GLU A 71 -43.05 15.26 13.13
N PRO A 72 -43.44 16.28 13.93
CA PRO A 72 -42.49 17.08 14.69
C PRO A 72 -41.78 16.24 15.76
N PRO A 73 -40.51 16.56 16.09
CA PRO A 73 -39.76 15.87 17.12
C PRO A 73 -40.43 16.02 18.49
N VAL A 74 -40.65 14.89 19.17
CA VAL A 74 -41.11 14.83 20.55
C VAL A 74 -40.04 15.44 21.45
N ALA A 75 -40.44 16.42 22.27
CA ALA A 75 -39.58 17.13 23.19
C ALA A 75 -38.90 16.17 24.19
N GLU A 76 -37.58 16.25 24.24
CA GLU A 76 -36.71 15.50 25.13
C GLU A 76 -36.95 15.90 26.59
N ALA A 77 -37.01 14.91 27.48
CA ALA A 77 -37.34 15.10 28.89
C ALA A 77 -36.25 15.90 29.63
N VAL A 78 -36.70 16.82 30.48
CA VAL A 78 -35.87 17.70 31.32
C VAL A 78 -35.11 16.85 32.35
N PRO A 79 -33.79 17.10 32.56
CA PRO A 79 -33.01 16.37 33.55
C PRO A 79 -33.54 16.62 34.97
N THR A 80 -33.65 15.53 35.74
CA THR A 80 -34.05 15.55 37.15
C THR A 80 -32.86 16.00 38.01
N ASP A 81 -33.06 17.08 38.78
CA ASP A 81 -32.11 17.57 39.78
C ASP A 81 -31.83 16.50 40.84
N THR A 82 -30.59 16.00 40.83
CA THR A 82 -30.09 15.08 41.85
C THR A 82 -29.50 15.90 43.00
N PRO A 83 -29.85 15.63 44.26
CA PRO A 83 -29.38 16.41 45.40
C PRO A 83 -27.86 16.31 45.55
N VAL A 84 -27.22 17.49 45.66
CA VAL A 84 -25.79 17.64 45.88
C VAL A 84 -25.44 17.20 47.31
N PRO A 85 -24.49 16.26 47.51
CA PRO A 85 -24.09 15.81 48.83
C PRO A 85 -23.34 16.91 49.62
N PRO A 86 -23.34 16.84 50.98
CA PRO A 86 -22.68 17.81 51.82
C PRO A 86 -21.14 17.80 51.61
N PRO A 87 -20.48 18.96 51.77
CA PRO A 87 -19.05 19.08 51.59
C PRO A 87 -18.31 18.24 52.63
N THR A 88 -17.54 17.26 52.15
CA THR A 88 -16.61 16.49 52.96
C THR A 88 -15.40 17.37 53.28
N GLU A 89 -15.01 17.45 54.55
CA GLU A 89 -13.84 18.21 54.98
C GLU A 89 -12.60 17.75 54.21
N ALA A 90 -11.95 18.71 53.54
CA ALA A 90 -10.79 18.47 52.72
C ALA A 90 -9.59 18.05 53.60
N PRO A 91 -8.99 16.88 53.33
CA PRO A 91 -7.77 16.45 54.02
C PRO A 91 -6.65 17.50 53.91
N ALA A 92 -5.89 17.67 54.99
CA ALA A 92 -4.75 18.57 55.04
C ALA A 92 -3.82 18.32 53.84
N ALA A 93 -3.45 19.41 53.15
CA ALA A 93 -2.62 19.32 51.95
C ALA A 93 -1.29 18.61 52.26
N PRO A 94 -0.92 17.57 51.49
CA PRO A 94 0.36 16.91 51.67
C PRO A 94 1.50 17.91 51.45
N PRO A 95 2.67 17.70 52.09
CA PRO A 95 3.83 18.56 51.90
C PRO A 95 4.22 18.62 50.41
N PRO A 96 4.81 19.73 49.94
CA PRO A 96 5.21 19.87 48.55
C PRO A 96 6.15 18.73 48.15
N ALA A 97 5.71 17.88 47.23
CA ALA A 97 6.58 16.87 46.63
C ALA A 97 7.67 17.59 45.83
N GLU A 98 8.93 17.18 46.01
CA GLU A 98 10.03 17.66 45.19
C GLU A 98 9.67 17.47 43.71
N ALA A 99 9.87 18.53 42.91
CA ALA A 99 9.58 18.48 41.49
C ALA A 99 10.43 17.38 40.84
N PRO A 100 9.82 16.45 40.07
CA PRO A 100 10.58 15.42 39.39
C PRO A 100 11.62 16.07 38.46
N PRO A 101 12.79 15.44 38.28
CA PRO A 101 13.80 15.93 37.36
C PRO A 101 13.19 16.14 35.97
N PRO A 102 13.63 17.16 35.20
CA PRO A 102 13.14 17.38 33.85
C PRO A 102 13.26 16.10 33.02
N ALA A 103 12.14 15.65 32.45
CA ALA A 103 12.15 14.51 31.56
C ALA A 103 13.12 14.79 30.40
N GLU A 104 14.02 13.85 30.12
CA GLU A 104 14.90 13.95 28.96
C GLU A 104 14.05 14.11 27.70
N ALA A 105 14.45 15.03 26.83
CA ALA A 105 13.76 15.21 25.55
C ALA A 105 13.80 13.88 24.78
N PRO A 106 12.69 13.44 24.19
CA PRO A 106 12.67 12.21 23.42
C PRO A 106 13.71 12.28 22.29
N PRO A 107 14.40 11.17 21.97
CA PRO A 107 15.36 11.16 20.88
C PRO A 107 14.68 11.60 19.57
N PRO A 108 15.42 12.25 18.65
CA PRO A 108 14.87 12.61 17.35
C PRO A 108 14.28 11.38 16.65
N PRO A 109 13.13 11.52 15.94
CA PRO A 109 12.59 10.43 15.15
C PRO A 109 13.64 9.87 14.19
N ALA A 110 13.74 8.55 14.09
CA ALA A 110 14.62 7.92 13.11
C ALA A 110 14.23 8.37 11.70
N ALA A 111 15.22 8.58 10.83
CA ALA A 111 14.96 8.87 9.43
C ALA A 111 14.14 7.71 8.80
N PRO A 112 13.24 7.99 7.84
CA PRO A 112 12.52 6.94 7.12
C PRO A 112 13.51 5.94 6.50
N ALA A 113 13.22 4.64 6.62
CA ALA A 113 14.04 3.61 6.02
C ALA A 113 14.09 3.79 4.49
N GLU A 114 15.28 3.68 3.91
CA GLU A 114 15.44 3.70 2.46
C GLU A 114 14.80 2.46 1.83
N PRO A 115 14.18 2.56 0.64
CA PRO A 115 13.63 1.41 -0.06
C PRO A 115 14.72 0.37 -0.32
N GLN A 116 14.51 -0.85 0.15
CA GLN A 116 15.44 -1.95 -0.09
C GLN A 116 15.14 -2.62 -1.43
N ALA A 117 16.19 -2.99 -2.16
CA ALA A 117 16.02 -3.78 -3.37
C ALA A 117 15.51 -5.19 -3.01
N GLN A 118 14.40 -5.60 -3.64
CA GLN A 118 13.84 -6.94 -3.47
C GLN A 118 13.86 -7.64 -4.83
N ASN A 119 14.37 -8.87 -4.85
CA ASN A 119 14.61 -9.62 -6.09
C ASN A 119 15.37 -8.77 -7.14
N GLY A 120 16.37 -8.00 -6.70
CA GLY A 120 17.17 -7.13 -7.57
C GLY A 120 16.43 -5.95 -8.20
N VAL A 121 15.25 -5.60 -7.69
CA VAL A 121 14.48 -4.44 -8.14
C VAL A 121 14.34 -3.48 -6.97
N LEU A 122 14.62 -2.20 -7.19
CA LEU A 122 14.23 -1.12 -6.29
C LEU A 122 12.95 -0.52 -6.84
N ALA A 123 11.89 -0.47 -6.03
CA ALA A 123 10.63 0.10 -6.47
C ALA A 123 10.08 1.07 -5.44
N LYS A 124 9.36 2.08 -5.93
CA LYS A 124 8.69 3.09 -5.12
C LYS A 124 7.35 3.45 -5.74
N ILE A 125 6.43 3.85 -4.88
CA ILE A 125 5.14 4.43 -5.27
C ILE A 125 5.01 5.81 -4.63
N SER A 126 4.41 6.75 -5.35
CA SER A 126 4.15 8.12 -4.86
C SER A 126 2.81 8.62 -5.37
N PHE A 127 2.16 9.53 -4.63
CA PHE A 127 0.93 10.17 -5.10
C PHE A 127 1.22 11.06 -6.31
N ARG A 128 0.44 10.93 -7.38
CA ARG A 128 0.59 11.77 -8.57
C ARG A 128 0.39 13.25 -8.22
N ASP A 129 -0.61 13.51 -7.37
CA ASP A 129 -1.08 14.86 -7.04
C ASP A 129 -0.50 15.37 -5.71
N GLY A 130 0.41 14.62 -5.08
CA GLY A 130 1.07 15.00 -3.82
C GLY A 130 0.17 15.00 -2.57
N LYS A 131 -1.12 14.68 -2.71
CA LYS A 131 -2.07 14.54 -1.58
C LYS A 131 -2.26 13.07 -1.19
N ASN A 132 -2.50 12.82 0.09
CA ASN A 132 -2.83 11.49 0.63
C ASN A 132 -4.26 11.38 1.17
N THR A 133 -5.06 12.46 1.13
CA THR A 133 -6.47 12.47 1.56
C THR A 133 -7.42 12.56 0.37
N TYR A 134 -8.42 11.68 0.34
CA TYR A 134 -9.38 11.49 -0.76
C TYR A 134 -10.79 11.27 -0.22
N ALA A 135 -11.81 11.57 -1.02
CA ALA A 135 -13.19 11.22 -0.68
C ALA A 135 -13.48 9.73 -0.93
N VAL A 136 -14.48 9.16 -0.24
CA VAL A 136 -14.98 7.81 -0.58
C VAL A 136 -15.36 7.72 -2.06
N GLY A 137 -14.81 6.72 -2.77
CA GLY A 137 -15.01 6.52 -4.21
C GLY A 137 -14.17 7.44 -5.10
N GLU A 138 -13.42 8.40 -4.55
CA GLU A 138 -12.47 9.20 -5.32
C GLU A 138 -11.29 8.33 -5.78
N LYS A 139 -10.89 8.51 -7.04
CA LYS A 139 -9.77 7.77 -7.62
C LYS A 139 -8.44 8.35 -7.12
N VAL A 140 -7.66 7.50 -6.46
CA VAL A 140 -6.30 7.75 -6.00
C VAL A 140 -5.34 7.42 -7.15
N PHE A 141 -4.69 8.43 -7.71
CA PHE A 141 -3.67 8.23 -8.75
C PHE A 141 -2.27 8.18 -8.15
N VAL A 142 -1.51 7.15 -8.51
CA VAL A 142 -0.14 6.93 -8.05
C VAL A 142 0.81 6.82 -9.23
N LYS A 143 2.04 7.31 -9.03
CA LYS A 143 3.19 7.08 -9.90
C LYS A 143 3.97 5.90 -9.35
N ILE A 144 4.14 4.90 -10.18
CA ILE A 144 4.94 3.70 -9.94
C ILE A 144 6.28 3.89 -10.61
N GLU A 145 7.37 3.69 -9.87
CA GLU A 145 8.72 3.60 -10.43
C GLU A 145 9.38 2.30 -9.98
N ALA A 146 9.94 1.54 -10.91
CA ALA A 146 10.67 0.31 -10.65
C ALA A 146 11.99 0.30 -11.44
N THR A 147 13.10 0.04 -10.77
CA THR A 147 14.43 0.01 -11.37
C THR A 147 15.05 -1.35 -11.12
N ASN A 148 15.41 -2.06 -12.19
CA ASN A 148 16.28 -3.23 -12.07
C ASN A 148 17.68 -2.74 -11.68
N VAL A 149 18.08 -2.99 -10.44
CA VAL A 149 19.42 -2.58 -9.96
C VAL A 149 20.50 -3.59 -10.35
N GLU A 150 20.10 -4.76 -10.84
CA GLU A 150 20.98 -5.71 -11.47
C GLU A 150 21.24 -5.30 -12.94
N GLY A 151 22.33 -5.82 -13.52
CA GLY A 151 22.57 -5.68 -14.95
C GLY A 151 21.56 -6.48 -15.79
N GLY A 152 21.44 -6.14 -17.07
CA GLY A 152 20.64 -6.90 -18.03
C GLY A 152 19.14 -6.58 -18.00
N ILE A 153 18.34 -7.50 -18.56
CA ILE A 153 16.88 -7.37 -18.67
C ILE A 153 16.24 -8.30 -17.64
N LYS A 154 15.32 -7.77 -16.83
CA LYS A 154 14.55 -8.55 -15.86
C LYS A 154 13.08 -8.63 -16.26
N PRO A 155 12.58 -9.79 -16.74
CA PRO A 155 11.18 -9.93 -17.12
C PRO A 155 10.27 -9.96 -15.89
N PHE A 156 9.03 -9.52 -16.07
CA PHE A 156 7.96 -9.71 -15.08
C PHE A 156 6.62 -10.00 -15.78
N GLY A 157 5.80 -10.83 -15.15
CA GLY A 157 4.50 -11.23 -15.68
C GLY A 157 3.41 -10.20 -15.39
N ILE A 158 3.31 -9.76 -14.13
CA ILE A 158 2.27 -8.82 -13.68
C ILE A 158 2.87 -7.82 -12.68
N LEU A 159 2.52 -6.55 -12.83
CA LEU A 159 2.79 -5.47 -11.89
C LEU A 159 1.46 -4.82 -11.52
N GLY A 160 1.27 -4.55 -10.23
CA GLY A 160 0.01 -3.99 -9.75
C GLY A 160 0.05 -3.43 -8.35
N LEU A 161 -1.09 -2.94 -7.91
CA LEU A 161 -1.29 -2.33 -6.60
C LEU A 161 -2.08 -3.28 -5.71
N THR A 162 -1.60 -3.46 -4.48
CA THR A 162 -2.26 -4.27 -3.45
C THR A 162 -2.67 -3.35 -2.32
N PRO A 163 -3.96 -3.05 -2.10
CA PRO A 163 -4.44 -2.42 -0.89
C PRO A 163 -4.43 -3.41 0.29
N ASP A 164 -4.49 -2.90 1.52
CA ASP A 164 -4.64 -3.68 2.76
C ASP A 164 -5.92 -4.49 2.85
N THR A 165 -6.94 -4.12 2.08
CA THR A 165 -8.13 -4.94 1.86
C THR A 165 -7.83 -6.24 1.09
N GLY A 166 -6.63 -6.40 0.53
CA GLY A 166 -6.15 -7.61 -0.14
C GLY A 166 -6.53 -7.74 -1.62
N ASN A 167 -7.31 -6.80 -2.16
CA ASN A 167 -7.78 -6.83 -3.55
C ASN A 167 -6.71 -6.33 -4.52
N PHE A 168 -5.88 -7.23 -5.02
CA PHE A 168 -4.87 -6.89 -6.02
C PHE A 168 -5.48 -6.34 -7.33
N GLN A 169 -4.96 -5.21 -7.80
CA GLN A 169 -5.31 -4.58 -9.07
C GLN A 169 -4.11 -4.67 -10.03
N THR A 170 -4.29 -5.25 -11.22
CA THR A 170 -3.25 -5.25 -12.26
C THR A 170 -3.13 -3.87 -12.91
N SER A 171 -1.92 -3.31 -12.91
CA SER A 171 -1.59 -2.04 -13.58
C SER A 171 -0.91 -2.27 -14.93
N TRP A 172 -0.01 -3.27 -15.00
CA TRP A 172 0.77 -3.58 -16.20
C TRP A 172 1.10 -5.07 -16.26
N ASP A 173 1.26 -5.63 -17.46
CA ASP A 173 1.61 -7.04 -17.63
C ASP A 173 2.60 -7.30 -18.78
N ASN A 174 3.21 -8.50 -18.78
CA ASN A 174 4.10 -9.05 -19.81
C ASN A 174 5.18 -8.07 -20.29
N SER A 175 5.98 -7.55 -19.36
CA SER A 175 6.99 -6.54 -19.68
C SER A 175 8.33 -6.86 -19.03
N GLN A 176 9.28 -5.94 -19.14
CA GLN A 176 10.65 -6.13 -18.70
C GLN A 176 11.22 -4.83 -18.12
N LEU A 177 12.10 -4.98 -17.13
CA LEU A 177 12.86 -3.90 -16.52
C LEU A 177 14.27 -3.90 -17.10
N GLU A 178 14.66 -2.81 -17.75
CA GLU A 178 16.03 -2.60 -18.21
C GLU A 178 16.95 -2.27 -17.01
N GLY A 179 18.14 -2.88 -16.99
CA GLY A 179 19.14 -2.65 -15.95
C GLY A 179 19.54 -1.18 -15.85
N GLY A 180 19.46 -0.64 -14.63
CA GLY A 180 19.83 0.74 -14.31
C GLY A 180 18.87 1.82 -14.84
N LYS A 181 17.81 1.46 -15.57
CA LYS A 181 16.81 2.42 -16.06
C LYS A 181 15.50 2.30 -15.28
N PRO A 182 14.94 3.41 -14.81
CA PRO A 182 13.64 3.39 -14.16
C PRO A 182 12.54 3.11 -15.20
N PHE A 183 11.74 2.10 -14.94
CA PHE A 183 10.41 1.93 -15.51
C PHE A 183 9.45 2.84 -14.75
N THR A 184 8.62 3.61 -15.46
CA THR A 184 7.63 4.51 -14.86
C THR A 184 6.24 4.24 -15.43
N HIS A 185 5.23 4.25 -14.55
CA HIS A 185 3.83 4.04 -14.93
C HIS A 185 2.90 4.79 -13.97
N GLU A 186 1.75 5.24 -14.46
CA GLU A 186 0.69 5.83 -13.62
C GLU A 186 -0.53 4.92 -13.62
N ASP A 187 -1.06 4.66 -12.42
CA ASP A 187 -2.30 3.90 -12.26
C ASP A 187 -3.18 4.55 -11.18
N GLY A 188 -4.42 4.10 -11.04
CA GLY A 188 -5.23 4.47 -9.90
C GLY A 188 -6.34 3.50 -9.56
N LEU A 189 -6.69 3.51 -8.29
CA LEU A 189 -7.81 2.78 -7.70
C LEU A 189 -8.69 3.72 -6.88
N ALA A 190 -9.90 3.27 -6.54
CA ALA A 190 -10.77 3.97 -5.62
C ALA A 190 -11.04 3.09 -4.39
N PHE A 191 -11.14 3.73 -3.23
CA PHE A 191 -11.50 3.07 -1.98
C PHE A 191 -12.97 3.31 -1.68
N THR A 192 -13.72 2.24 -1.38
CA THR A 192 -15.17 2.31 -1.13
C THR A 192 -15.52 2.47 0.35
N THR A 193 -14.53 2.42 1.23
CA THR A 193 -14.72 2.50 2.69
C THR A 193 -13.87 3.64 3.25
N PRO A 194 -14.41 4.51 4.11
CA PRO A 194 -13.62 5.53 4.78
C PRO A 194 -12.62 4.88 5.76
N GLY A 195 -11.52 5.57 6.04
CA GLY A 195 -10.47 5.12 6.96
C GLY A 195 -9.06 5.38 6.45
N ASN A 196 -8.08 4.91 7.23
CA ASN A 196 -6.69 4.86 6.83
C ASN A 196 -6.42 3.52 6.15
N HIS A 197 -6.02 3.57 4.88
CA HIS A 197 -5.67 2.41 4.08
C HIS A 197 -4.17 2.41 3.78
N LYS A 198 -3.59 1.23 3.64
CA LYS A 198 -2.23 1.08 3.12
C LYS A 198 -2.25 0.46 1.72
N LEU A 199 -1.45 1.03 0.83
CA LEU A 199 -1.29 0.62 -0.56
C LEU A 199 0.16 0.18 -0.81
N TRP A 200 0.37 -1.01 -1.36
CA TRP A 200 1.69 -1.50 -1.73
C TRP A 200 1.80 -1.74 -3.24
N LEU A 201 3.01 -1.63 -3.77
CA LEU A 201 3.33 -2.17 -5.09
C LEU A 201 3.63 -3.67 -4.97
N SER A 202 3.09 -4.46 -5.89
CA SER A 202 3.40 -5.88 -6.00
C SER A 202 3.79 -6.24 -7.43
N ILE A 203 4.88 -6.98 -7.58
CA ILE A 203 5.39 -7.42 -8.87
C ILE A 203 5.55 -8.95 -8.83
N CYS A 204 5.01 -9.63 -9.83
CA CYS A 204 5.22 -11.04 -10.05
C CYS A 204 6.31 -11.24 -11.12
N PHE A 205 7.40 -11.89 -10.73
CA PHE A 205 8.56 -12.13 -11.60
C PHE A 205 8.49 -13.46 -12.38
N SER A 206 7.34 -14.14 -12.33
CA SER A 206 7.02 -15.31 -13.17
C SER A 206 6.36 -14.86 -14.49
N THR A 207 5.99 -15.80 -15.35
CA THR A 207 5.15 -15.49 -16.54
C THR A 207 3.73 -15.08 -16.11
N LYS A 208 2.98 -14.35 -16.95
CA LYS A 208 1.61 -13.90 -16.63
C LYS A 208 0.69 -15.06 -16.21
N ASP A 209 0.74 -16.18 -16.92
CA ASP A 209 -0.11 -17.35 -16.62
C ASP A 209 0.23 -17.94 -15.24
N GLU A 210 1.52 -18.02 -14.89
CA GLU A 210 1.96 -18.47 -13.56
C GLU A 210 1.57 -17.49 -12.46
N CYS A 211 1.64 -16.18 -12.74
CA CYS A 211 1.25 -15.13 -11.80
C CYS A 211 -0.24 -15.16 -11.45
N GLN A 212 -1.10 -15.60 -12.38
CA GLN A 212 -2.53 -15.82 -12.14
C GLN A 212 -2.79 -17.10 -11.33
N GLY A 213 -1.81 -18.00 -11.27
CA GLY A 213 -1.86 -19.22 -10.47
C GLY A 213 -1.30 -19.03 -9.05
N PRO A 214 -1.40 -20.09 -8.22
CA PRO A 214 -0.87 -20.07 -6.85
C PRO A 214 0.66 -20.08 -6.77
N ASN A 215 1.35 -20.29 -7.91
CA ASN A 215 2.79 -20.46 -7.98
C ASN A 215 3.54 -19.22 -8.48
N GLY A 216 2.85 -18.08 -8.64
CA GLY A 216 3.48 -16.83 -9.04
C GLY A 216 4.56 -16.39 -8.04
N ASN A 217 5.72 -15.99 -8.54
CA ASN A 217 6.79 -15.41 -7.73
C ASN A 217 6.49 -13.94 -7.41
N TRP A 218 5.61 -13.72 -6.45
CA TRP A 218 5.16 -12.40 -6.01
C TRP A 218 6.11 -11.76 -5.00
N VAL A 219 6.44 -10.50 -5.23
CA VAL A 219 7.21 -9.66 -4.31
C VAL A 219 6.38 -8.41 -4.01
N ARG A 220 6.24 -8.09 -2.72
CA ARG A 220 5.57 -6.88 -2.23
C ARG A 220 6.61 -5.88 -1.73
N PHE A 221 6.65 -4.70 -2.33
CA PHE A 221 7.63 -3.67 -2.01
C PHE A 221 7.19 -2.81 -0.83
N GLU A 222 8.12 -2.52 0.08
CA GLU A 222 7.92 -1.67 1.25
C GLU A 222 8.91 -0.49 1.26
N PRO A 223 8.53 0.67 1.84
CA PRO A 223 7.23 0.97 2.45
C PRO A 223 6.10 1.16 1.42
N GLY A 224 4.86 0.91 1.83
CA GLY A 224 3.67 1.28 1.05
C GLY A 224 3.33 2.77 1.17
N LEU A 225 2.26 3.21 0.50
CA LEU A 225 1.64 4.53 0.67
C LEU A 225 0.48 4.45 1.65
N ASP A 226 0.43 5.39 2.59
CA ASP A 226 -0.71 5.59 3.48
C ASP A 226 -1.72 6.52 2.82
N VAL A 227 -2.95 6.03 2.64
CA VAL A 227 -4.07 6.73 1.99
C VAL A 227 -5.16 6.98 3.03
N ILE A 228 -5.64 8.21 3.13
CA ILE A 228 -6.72 8.61 4.03
C ILE A 228 -7.99 8.84 3.20
N VAL A 229 -9.06 8.13 3.53
CA VAL A 229 -10.35 8.22 2.83
C VAL A 229 -11.41 8.73 3.80
N GLN A 230 -12.10 9.82 3.43
CA GLN A 230 -13.08 10.51 4.28
C GLN A 230 -14.40 10.80 3.56
#